data_AF-A0A9D0LLQ7-F1
#
_entry.id   AF-A0A9D0LLQ7-F1
#
_cell.length_a   1.000
_cell.length_b   1.000
_cell.length_c   1.000
_cell.angle_alpha   90.00
_cell.angle_beta   90.00
_cell.angle_gamma   90.00
#
_symmetry.space_group_name_H-M   'P 1'
#
loop_
_entity.id
_entity.type
_entity.pdbx_description
1 polymer ?
#
loop_
_entity_poly.entity_id
_entity_poly.type
_entity_poly.pdbx_seq_one_letter_code
_entity_poly.pdbx_strand_id
1 'polypeptide(L)'
;MKPCIYPALAGFLLTLLLAGCAGTNSTREGGGKAGSTQVYPISMEDATLIMRDAMEKEFPDERIEDIFTPYRGYKAKIRFLLDIDVITVYAVPAQGRGPDGKSVEGLAFETHHSGTYPLGGIPKAKAVFNRVVESANRVADALPRM
;
A
#
# COMPACT_ATOMS: atom_id res chain seq x y z
N MET A 1 11.32 5.12 -55.56
CA MET A 1 11.88 4.83 -54.22
C MET A 1 11.22 5.75 -53.20
N LYS A 2 10.36 5.22 -52.32
CA LYS A 2 9.84 5.89 -51.11
C LYS A 2 9.59 4.79 -50.07
N PRO A 3 10.26 4.79 -48.91
CA PRO A 3 10.01 3.77 -47.90
C PRO A 3 8.78 4.17 -47.06
N CYS A 4 7.82 3.24 -46.96
CA CYS A 4 6.74 3.25 -45.99
C CYS A 4 7.31 2.95 -44.60
N ILE A 5 7.61 3.98 -43.82
CA ILE A 5 8.06 3.87 -42.42
C ILE A 5 7.00 4.52 -41.52
N TYR A 6 5.79 3.96 -41.43
CA TYR A 6 4.75 4.53 -40.55
C TYR A 6 3.85 3.56 -39.74
N PRO A 7 3.78 2.22 -39.95
CA PRO A 7 2.90 1.42 -39.09
C PRO A 7 3.55 0.98 -37.77
N ALA A 8 4.89 0.96 -37.67
CA ALA A 8 5.57 0.43 -36.48
C ALA A 8 5.56 1.38 -35.27
N LEU A 9 5.54 2.70 -35.50
CA LEU A 9 5.55 3.69 -34.41
C LEU A 9 4.19 3.83 -33.71
N ALA A 10 3.09 3.65 -34.44
CA ALA A 10 1.73 3.73 -33.90
C ALA A 10 1.40 2.55 -32.97
N GLY A 11 1.92 1.35 -33.26
CA GLY A 11 1.72 0.17 -32.41
C GLY A 11 2.42 0.29 -31.05
N PHE A 12 3.63 0.86 -31.02
CA PHE A 12 4.41 1.02 -29.79
C PHE A 12 3.81 2.09 -28.85
N LEU A 13 3.22 3.15 -29.41
CA LEU A 13 2.56 4.20 -28.62
C LEU A 13 1.27 3.69 -27.96
N LEU A 14 0.54 2.77 -28.61
CA LEU A 14 -0.69 2.20 -28.08
C LEU A 14 -0.43 1.21 -26.93
N THR A 15 0.66 0.45 -26.98
CA THR A 15 1.07 -0.45 -25.88
C THR A 15 1.50 0.29 -24.61
N LEU A 16 1.99 1.53 -24.74
CA LEU A 16 2.37 2.38 -23.60
C LEU A 16 1.15 2.99 -22.88
N LEU A 17 0.01 3.16 -23.58
CA LEU A 17 -1.20 3.77 -23.03
C LEU A 17 -2.06 2.81 -22.19
N LEU A 18 -1.83 1.50 -22.29
CA LEU A 18 -2.53 0.47 -21.51
C LEU A 18 -1.70 -0.06 -20.32
N ALA A 19 -0.55 0.55 -20.04
CA ALA A 19 0.28 0.16 -18.91
C ALA A 19 -0.39 0.59 -17.60
N GLY A 20 -1.00 -0.37 -16.90
CA GLY A 20 -1.39 -0.17 -15.50
C GLY A 20 -0.15 0.12 -14.65
N CYS A 21 -0.24 1.16 -13.81
CA CYS A 21 0.78 1.45 -12.82
C CYS A 21 0.49 0.65 -11.56
N ALA A 22 1.52 0.16 -10.89
CA ALA A 22 1.41 -0.42 -9.57
C ALA A 22 2.53 0.12 -8.68
N GLY A 23 2.25 0.26 -7.39
CA GLY A 23 3.21 0.76 -6.42
C GLY A 23 2.90 0.30 -5.01
N THR A 24 3.93 0.24 -4.18
CA THR A 24 3.86 -0.27 -2.81
C THR A 24 4.51 0.74 -1.87
N ASN A 25 3.82 1.04 -0.77
CA ASN A 25 4.39 1.68 0.41
C ASN A 25 4.44 0.62 1.51
N SER A 26 5.59 0.44 2.15
CA SER A 26 5.75 -0.63 3.13
C SER A 26 6.56 -0.12 4.32
N THR A 27 6.15 -0.49 5.53
CA THR A 27 7.00 -0.33 6.71
C THR A 27 8.06 -1.43 6.79
N ARG A 28 7.98 -2.48 5.93
CA ARG A 28 8.97 -3.58 5.84
C ARG A 28 10.21 -3.19 5.05
N GLU A 29 10.03 -2.42 3.99
CA GLU A 29 11.09 -1.98 3.08
C GLU A 29 11.27 -0.48 3.25
N GLY A 30 12.02 -0.12 4.29
CA GLY A 30 12.36 1.28 4.55
C GLY A 30 13.13 1.87 3.37
N GLY A 31 12.51 2.83 2.67
CA GLY A 31 12.99 3.38 1.40
C GLY A 31 14.48 3.72 1.42
N GLY A 32 15.30 2.86 0.82
CA GLY A 32 16.72 3.09 0.50
C GLY A 32 17.67 3.33 1.69
N LYS A 33 17.21 3.29 2.94
CA LYS A 33 18.06 3.46 4.13
C LYS A 33 17.96 2.23 5.02
N ALA A 34 19.04 1.45 5.05
CA ALA A 34 19.26 0.38 6.01
C ALA A 34 18.98 0.91 7.42
N GLY A 35 17.95 0.37 8.09
CA GLY A 35 17.53 0.77 9.45
C GLY A 35 16.16 1.44 9.59
N SER A 36 15.38 1.62 8.51
CA SER A 36 14.05 2.27 8.58
C SER A 36 12.85 1.31 8.56
N THR A 37 13.10 0.00 8.68
CA THR A 37 12.03 -1.00 8.77
C THR A 37 11.38 -0.97 10.15
N GLN A 38 10.08 -0.68 10.19
CA GLN A 38 9.29 -0.48 11.42
C GLN A 38 8.32 -1.64 11.65
N VAL A 39 8.40 -2.24 12.84
CA VAL A 39 7.49 -3.27 13.34
C VAL A 39 6.75 -2.71 14.54
N TYR A 40 5.43 -2.79 14.51
CA TYR A 40 4.55 -2.27 15.56
C TYR A 40 4.14 -3.42 16.47
N PRO A 41 4.48 -3.39 17.77
CA PRO A 41 4.12 -4.44 18.72
C PRO A 41 2.66 -4.28 19.16
N ILE A 42 1.73 -4.43 18.22
CA ILE A 42 0.28 -4.30 18.42
C ILE A 42 -0.44 -5.59 18.03
N SER A 43 -1.66 -5.77 18.54
CA SER A 43 -2.49 -6.92 18.21
C SER A 43 -3.04 -6.85 16.78
N MET A 44 -3.46 -8.00 16.22
CA MET A 44 -4.10 -8.03 14.92
C MET A 44 -5.46 -7.32 14.94
N GLU A 45 -6.14 -7.35 16.08
CA GLU A 45 -7.40 -6.64 16.33
C GLU A 45 -7.20 -5.13 16.23
N ASP A 46 -6.18 -4.59 16.90
CA ASP A 46 -5.83 -3.16 16.81
C ASP A 46 -5.44 -2.76 15.40
N ALA A 47 -4.59 -3.57 14.74
CA ALA A 47 -4.20 -3.34 13.35
C ALA A 47 -5.41 -3.33 12.40
N THR A 48 -6.38 -4.22 12.63
CA THR A 48 -7.61 -4.30 11.85
C THR A 48 -8.43 -3.01 11.99
N LEU A 49 -8.61 -2.52 13.23
CA LEU A 49 -9.30 -1.25 13.50
C LEU A 49 -8.57 -0.06 12.88
N ILE A 50 -7.25 0.01 13.02
CA ILE A 50 -6.41 1.08 12.45
C ILE A 50 -6.52 1.11 10.93
N MET A 51 -6.37 -0.04 10.27
CA MET A 51 -6.48 -0.12 8.81
C MET A 51 -7.89 0.23 8.33
N ARG A 52 -8.92 -0.23 9.04
CA ARG A 52 -10.32 0.06 8.70
C ARG A 52 -10.61 1.55 8.78
N ASP A 53 -10.24 2.20 9.88
CA ASP A 53 -10.42 3.64 10.07
C ASP A 53 -9.66 4.47 9.01
N ALA A 54 -8.42 4.09 8.70
CA ALA A 54 -7.64 4.75 7.66
C ALA A 54 -8.30 4.64 6.27
N MET A 55 -8.84 3.46 5.94
CA MET A 55 -9.57 3.24 4.70
C MET A 55 -10.88 4.03 4.68
N GLU A 56 -11.71 3.98 5.72
CA GLU A 56 -12.99 4.72 5.78
C GLU A 56 -12.81 6.24 5.64
N LYS A 57 -11.71 6.79 6.17
CA LYS A 57 -11.39 8.22 6.00
C LYS A 57 -11.02 8.59 4.58
N GLU A 58 -10.27 7.75 3.88
CA GLU A 58 -9.85 8.01 2.51
C GLU A 58 -10.90 7.60 1.46
N PHE A 59 -11.84 6.74 1.86
CA PHE A 59 -12.86 6.12 1.01
C PHE A 59 -14.26 6.20 1.66
N PRO A 60 -14.77 7.39 2.03
CA PRO A 60 -16.02 7.53 2.78
C PRO A 60 -17.25 7.03 1.99
N ASP A 61 -17.22 7.18 0.67
CA ASP A 61 -18.34 6.85 -0.22
C ASP A 61 -18.12 5.55 -1.01
N GLU A 62 -16.98 4.89 -0.81
CA GLU A 62 -16.62 3.69 -1.57
C GLU A 62 -16.80 2.43 -0.74
N ARG A 63 -17.05 1.31 -1.42
CA ARG A 63 -17.14 0.01 -0.76
C ARG A 63 -15.74 -0.49 -0.37
N ILE A 64 -15.52 -0.66 0.92
CA ILE A 64 -14.32 -1.30 1.47
C ILE A 64 -14.58 -2.80 1.63
N GLU A 65 -13.81 -3.61 0.91
CA GLU A 65 -13.87 -5.08 0.96
C GLU A 65 -12.80 -5.63 1.93
N ASP A 66 -13.20 -6.55 2.80
CA ASP A 66 -12.28 -7.28 3.68
C ASP A 66 -11.40 -8.27 2.90
N ILE A 67 -10.16 -8.42 3.35
CA ILE A 67 -9.23 -9.44 2.86
C ILE A 67 -8.76 -10.28 4.05
N PHE A 68 -8.87 -11.60 3.90
CA PHE A 68 -8.47 -12.55 4.93
C PHE A 68 -7.18 -13.31 4.56
N THR A 69 -6.80 -13.36 3.28
CA THR A 69 -5.66 -14.14 2.78
C THR A 69 -4.85 -13.33 1.75
N PRO A 70 -3.50 -13.49 1.68
CA PRO A 70 -2.65 -14.25 2.61
C PRO A 70 -2.48 -13.57 3.97
N TYR A 71 -2.80 -12.28 4.07
CA TYR A 71 -2.77 -11.49 5.31
C TYR A 71 -4.09 -10.73 5.48
N ARG A 72 -4.40 -10.37 6.73
CA ARG A 72 -5.55 -9.51 7.04
C ARG A 72 -5.35 -8.14 6.42
N GLY A 73 -6.38 -7.62 5.79
CA GLY A 73 -6.30 -6.34 5.10
C GLY A 73 -7.64 -5.86 4.58
N TYR A 74 -7.59 -4.76 3.85
CA TYR A 74 -8.75 -4.09 3.27
C TYR A 74 -8.40 -3.58 1.88
N LYS A 75 -9.35 -3.62 0.96
CA LYS A 75 -9.21 -2.98 -0.34
C LYS A 75 -10.41 -2.09 -0.66
N ALA A 76 -10.13 -1.02 -1.38
CA ALA A 76 -11.13 -0.14 -1.99
C ALA A 76 -10.73 0.13 -3.44
N LYS A 77 -11.71 0.51 -4.24
CA LYS A 77 -11.52 0.82 -5.66
C LYS A 77 -11.89 2.26 -5.90
N ILE A 78 -11.09 2.97 -6.67
CA ILE A 78 -11.42 4.30 -7.19
C ILE A 78 -11.70 4.14 -8.67
N ARG A 79 -12.74 4.82 -9.15
CA ARG A 79 -13.02 4.91 -10.57
C ARG A 79 -13.08 6.36 -11.02
N PHE A 80 -12.47 6.64 -12.15
CA PHE A 80 -12.60 7.91 -12.84
C PHE A 80 -12.84 7.63 -14.32
N LEU A 81 -14.06 7.88 -14.79
CA LEU A 81 -14.51 7.48 -16.13
C LEU A 81 -14.29 5.98 -16.37
N LEU A 82 -13.38 5.63 -17.28
CA LEU A 82 -13.01 4.24 -17.61
C LEU A 82 -11.80 3.74 -16.82
N ASP A 83 -11.08 4.65 -16.14
CA ASP A 83 -9.89 4.30 -15.38
C ASP A 83 -10.26 3.83 -13.97
N ILE A 84 -9.49 2.85 -13.50
CA ILE A 84 -9.70 2.22 -12.19
C ILE A 84 -8.35 2.13 -11.50
N ASP A 85 -8.32 2.38 -10.19
CA ASP A 85 -7.19 2.00 -9.33
C ASP A 85 -7.72 1.26 -8.10
N VAL A 86 -7.02 0.21 -7.69
CA VAL A 86 -7.35 -0.62 -6.54
C VAL A 86 -6.30 -0.38 -5.47
N ILE A 87 -6.72 0.17 -4.34
CA ILE A 87 -5.88 0.42 -3.18
C ILE A 87 -6.12 -0.69 -2.17
N THR A 88 -5.06 -1.31 -1.70
CA THR A 88 -5.11 -2.39 -0.72
C THR A 88 -4.14 -2.14 0.41
N VAL A 89 -4.58 -2.31 1.65
CA VAL A 89 -3.73 -2.24 2.84
C VAL A 89 -3.71 -3.60 3.56
N TYR A 90 -2.55 -4.00 4.04
CA TYR A 90 -2.33 -5.27 4.75
C TYR A 90 -1.58 -5.06 6.06
N ALA A 91 -1.91 -5.89 7.04
CA ALA A 91 -1.11 -6.12 8.24
C ALA A 91 -0.34 -7.44 8.09
N VAL A 92 0.99 -7.34 8.06
CA VAL A 92 1.89 -8.46 7.82
C VAL A 92 2.64 -8.80 9.11
N PRO A 93 2.55 -10.04 9.61
CA PRO A 93 3.35 -10.48 10.76
C PRO A 93 4.85 -10.24 10.57
N ALA A 94 5.47 -9.64 11.58
CA ALA A 94 6.89 -9.31 11.60
C ALA A 94 7.47 -9.41 13.01
N GLN A 95 8.80 -9.49 13.11
CA GLN A 95 9.51 -9.46 14.39
C GLN A 95 10.38 -8.21 14.48
N GLY A 96 10.22 -7.47 15.57
CA GLY A 96 11.02 -6.32 15.93
C GLY A 96 12.01 -6.65 17.05
N ARG A 97 12.98 -5.78 17.26
CA ARG A 97 13.91 -5.87 18.38
C ARG A 97 13.49 -4.89 19.48
N GLY A 98 13.11 -5.45 20.63
CA GLY A 98 12.74 -4.69 21.82
C GLY A 98 13.93 -3.96 22.46
N PRO A 99 13.67 -3.06 23.43
CA PRO A 99 14.70 -2.27 24.10
C PRO A 99 15.67 -3.11 24.95
N ASP A 100 15.23 -4.29 25.41
CA ASP A 100 16.07 -5.26 26.12
C ASP A 100 16.84 -6.20 25.15
N GLY A 101 16.76 -5.94 23.85
CA GLY A 101 17.38 -6.73 22.80
C GLY A 101 16.66 -8.03 22.47
N LYS A 102 15.51 -8.32 23.09
CA LYS A 102 14.70 -9.51 22.76
C LYS A 102 13.92 -9.32 21.47
N SER A 103 13.59 -10.44 20.82
CA SER A 103 12.63 -10.45 19.72
C SER A 103 11.22 -10.20 20.27
N VAL A 104 10.50 -9.28 19.63
CA VAL A 104 9.12 -8.93 19.95
C VAL A 104 8.28 -9.14 18.70
N GLU A 105 7.22 -9.93 18.83
CA GLU A 105 6.25 -10.12 17.76
C GLU A 105 5.43 -8.85 17.55
N GLY A 106 5.16 -8.55 16.28
CA GLY A 106 4.36 -7.39 15.92
C GLY A 106 3.92 -7.46 14.46
N LEU A 107 3.49 -6.30 13.97
CA LEU A 107 2.92 -6.15 12.64
C LEU A 107 3.64 -5.05 11.88
N ALA A 108 3.84 -5.31 10.60
CA ALA A 108 4.26 -4.31 9.63
C ALA A 108 3.09 -4.03 8.70
N PHE A 109 3.03 -2.81 8.17
CA PHE A 109 1.95 -2.38 7.31
C PHE A 109 2.43 -2.20 5.88
N GLU A 110 1.61 -2.64 4.94
CA GLU A 110 1.85 -2.43 3.52
C GLU A 110 0.61 -1.86 2.87
N THR A 111 0.80 -0.89 1.99
CA THR A 111 -0.26 -0.36 1.14
C THR A 111 0.18 -0.46 -0.31
N HIS A 112 -0.62 -1.14 -1.11
CA HIS A 112 -0.41 -1.37 -2.52
C HIS A 112 -1.48 -0.62 -3.30
N HIS A 113 -1.10 -0.07 -4.44
CA HIS A 113 -2.07 0.41 -5.43
C HIS A 113 -1.75 -0.20 -6.79
N SER A 114 -2.77 -0.38 -7.61
CA SER A 114 -2.61 -0.91 -8.96
C SER A 114 -3.80 -0.55 -9.84
N GLY A 115 -3.52 -0.05 -11.03
CA GLY A 115 -4.55 0.24 -12.02
C GLY A 115 -4.12 1.27 -13.05
N THR A 116 -5.10 1.78 -13.80
CA THR A 116 -4.89 2.76 -14.87
C THR A 116 -5.18 4.18 -14.42
N TYR A 117 -5.58 4.41 -13.16
CA TYR A 117 -5.82 5.73 -12.59
C TYR A 117 -4.77 6.17 -11.54
N PRO A 118 -3.48 6.28 -11.89
CA PRO A 118 -2.42 6.57 -10.92
C PRO A 118 -2.55 7.96 -10.28
N LEU A 119 -3.13 8.94 -11.01
CA LEU A 119 -3.30 10.31 -10.52
C LEU A 119 -4.19 10.38 -9.27
N GLY A 120 -5.21 9.50 -9.19
CA GLY A 120 -6.01 9.36 -7.97
C GLY A 120 -5.49 8.28 -7.03
N GLY A 121 -4.99 7.16 -7.56
CA GLY A 121 -4.56 6.02 -6.75
C GLY A 121 -3.33 6.28 -5.89
N ILE A 122 -2.27 6.88 -6.46
CA ILE A 122 -1.00 7.10 -5.75
C ILE A 122 -1.20 7.98 -4.50
N PRO A 123 -1.86 9.16 -4.58
CA PRO A 123 -2.05 10.00 -3.40
C PRO A 123 -2.89 9.32 -2.32
N LYS A 124 -3.96 8.60 -2.72
CA LYS A 124 -4.83 7.88 -1.77
C LYS A 124 -4.09 6.75 -1.07
N ALA A 125 -3.33 5.95 -1.81
CA ALA A 125 -2.53 4.87 -1.24
C ALA A 125 -1.49 5.39 -0.24
N LYS A 126 -0.84 6.52 -0.57
CA LYS A 126 0.09 7.19 0.36
C LYS A 126 -0.64 7.74 1.59
N ALA A 127 -1.83 8.32 1.42
CA ALA A 127 -2.62 8.85 2.53
C ALA A 127 -3.07 7.74 3.49
N VAL A 128 -3.57 6.60 2.96
CA VAL A 128 -3.89 5.41 3.76
C VAL A 128 -2.67 4.95 4.54
N PHE A 129 -1.53 4.74 3.86
CA PHE A 129 -0.30 4.30 4.51
C PHE A 129 0.13 5.23 5.65
N ASN A 130 0.15 6.55 5.40
CA ASN A 130 0.54 7.54 6.40
C ASN A 130 -0.39 7.52 7.61
N ARG A 131 -1.71 7.40 7.40
CA ARG A 131 -2.70 7.35 8.50
C ARG A 131 -2.56 6.08 9.33
N VAL A 132 -2.31 4.94 8.68
CA VAL A 132 -2.07 3.68 9.37
C VAL A 132 -0.83 3.79 10.25
N VAL A 133 0.27 4.28 9.70
CA VAL A 133 1.52 4.53 10.43
C VAL A 133 1.30 5.52 11.59
N GLU A 134 0.62 6.63 11.34
CA GLU A 134 0.33 7.63 12.39
C GLU A 134 -0.51 7.03 13.52
N SER A 135 -1.56 6.28 13.18
CA SER A 135 -2.46 5.68 14.17
C SER A 135 -1.77 4.56 14.93
N ALA A 136 -0.95 3.74 14.28
CA ALA A 136 -0.15 2.71 14.93
C ALA A 136 0.84 3.31 15.93
N ASN A 137 1.52 4.41 15.58
CA ASN A 137 2.42 5.14 16.50
C ASN A 137 1.70 5.75 17.71
N ARG A 138 0.39 5.99 17.64
CA ARG A 138 -0.40 6.43 18.81
C ARG A 138 -0.71 5.29 19.77
N VAL A 139 -0.68 4.05 19.30
CA VAL A 139 -0.94 2.84 20.09
C VAL A 139 0.35 2.28 20.67
N ALA A 140 1.41 2.19 19.86
CA ALA A 140 2.71 1.70 20.30
C ALA A 140 3.86 2.31 19.48
N ASP A 141 5.00 2.51 20.14
CA ASP A 141 6.23 2.94 19.47
C ASP A 141 6.74 1.85 18.52
N ALA A 142 7.14 2.25 17.31
CA ALA A 142 7.71 1.35 16.33
C ALA A 142 9.06 0.79 16.80
N LEU A 143 9.22 -0.53 16.67
CA LEU A 143 10.48 -1.23 16.91
C LEU A 143 11.27 -1.37 15.60
N PRO A 144 12.60 -1.26 15.64
CA PRO A 144 13.42 -1.64 14.49
C PRO A 144 13.27 -3.13 14.22
N ARG A 145 13.20 -3.52 12.96
CA ARG A 145 13.18 -4.94 12.59
C ARG A 145 14.48 -5.65 12.98
N MET A 146 14.34 -6.90 13.42
CA MET A 146 15.46 -7.79 13.76
C MET A 146 16.22 -8.28 12.52
#